data_AF-A0A935XVI2-F1
#
_entry.id   AF-A0A935XVI2-F1
#
_cell.length_a   1.000
_cell.length_b   1.000
_cell.length_c   1.000
_cell.angle_alpha   90.00
_cell.angle_beta   90.00
_cell.angle_gamma   90.00
#
_symmetry.space_group_name_H-M   'P 1'
#
loop_
_entity.id
_entity.type
_entity.pdbx_description
1 polymer ?
#
loop_
_entity_poly.entity_id
_entity_poly.type
_entity_poly.pdbx_seq_one_letter_code
_entity_poly.pdbx_strand_id
1 'polypeptide(L)'
;MSTPFDLDTGLRLEKANLVLPWGTDIESLSHLGTPEVFRHPSATNILWKEELVLGSVPATVSAMTAAGPNVFYVSPAMECESAHEEFSLMLDTLTSRLGSPSSSVVEGGYPWVKWLWGDVGVSLRIGERFTEYVSLLVAKGIFHVEPER
;
A
#
# COMPACT_ATOMS: atom_id res chain seq x y z
N MET A 1 -8.08 -4.77 19.39
CA MET A 1 -6.91 -5.45 18.78
C MET A 1 -5.90 -4.37 18.48
N SER A 2 -4.64 -4.53 18.85
CA SER A 2 -3.58 -3.58 18.46
C SER A 2 -3.28 -3.75 16.97
N THR A 3 -3.31 -2.67 16.22
CA THR A 3 -2.83 -2.61 14.83
C THR A 3 -1.31 -2.70 14.81
N PRO A 4 -0.69 -3.46 13.91
CA PRO A 4 0.77 -3.49 13.79
C PRO A 4 1.29 -2.17 13.21
N PHE A 5 2.56 -1.83 13.50
CA PHE A 5 3.29 -0.72 12.88
C PHE A 5 2.59 0.64 12.92
N ASP A 6 1.86 0.92 14.00
CA ASP A 6 1.10 2.17 14.21
C ASP A 6 0.03 2.46 13.14
N LEU A 7 -0.44 1.39 12.47
CA LEU A 7 -1.44 1.48 11.40
C LEU A 7 -2.79 2.04 11.87
N ASP A 8 -3.08 2.15 13.15
CA ASP A 8 -4.24 2.87 13.68
C ASP A 8 -4.13 4.39 13.46
N THR A 9 -2.91 4.91 13.44
CA THR A 9 -2.60 6.36 13.30
C THR A 9 -2.32 6.78 11.86
N GLY A 10 -1.66 5.93 11.07
CA GLY A 10 -1.24 6.24 9.71
C GLY A 10 -0.34 5.17 9.10
N LEU A 11 0.24 5.45 7.94
CA LEU A 11 1.34 4.64 7.41
C LEU A 11 2.68 5.22 7.87
N ARG A 12 3.44 4.46 8.66
CA ARG A 12 4.79 4.86 9.08
C ARG A 12 5.80 4.69 7.93
N LEU A 13 6.51 5.77 7.63
CA LEU A 13 7.75 5.79 6.87
C LEU A 13 8.90 5.67 7.87
N GLU A 14 9.40 4.44 8.05
CA GLU A 14 10.33 4.10 9.12
C GLU A 14 11.69 4.78 8.95
N LYS A 15 12.19 4.90 7.72
CA LYS A 15 13.48 5.55 7.41
C LYS A 15 13.42 7.05 7.68
N ALA A 16 12.34 7.73 7.26
CA ALA A 16 12.11 9.13 7.58
C ALA A 16 11.67 9.39 9.03
N ASN A 17 11.37 8.34 9.81
CA ASN A 17 10.77 8.42 11.14
C ASN A 17 9.52 9.33 11.16
N LEU A 18 8.64 9.12 10.18
CA LEU A 18 7.45 9.94 9.93
C LEU A 18 6.21 9.04 9.85
N VAL A 19 5.06 9.56 10.25
CA VAL A 19 3.76 8.89 10.02
C VAL A 19 2.97 9.72 9.02
N LEU A 20 2.47 9.08 7.97
CA LEU A 20 1.49 9.65 7.03
C LEU A 20 0.09 9.43 7.63
N PRO A 21 -0.55 10.46 8.23
CA PRO A 21 -1.76 10.24 9.02
C PRO A 21 -2.96 9.99 8.12
N TRP A 22 -3.86 9.09 8.55
CA TRP A 22 -5.13 8.87 7.86
C TRP A 22 -5.97 10.15 7.81
N GLY A 23 -6.73 10.33 6.74
CA GLY A 23 -7.64 11.45 6.57
C GLY A 23 -6.95 12.78 6.24
N THR A 24 -5.63 12.79 6.13
CA THR A 24 -4.86 13.97 5.72
C THR A 24 -5.07 14.21 4.23
N ASP A 25 -5.43 15.44 3.86
CA ASP A 25 -5.62 15.80 2.46
C ASP A 25 -4.27 15.80 1.69
N ILE A 26 -4.35 15.67 0.37
CA ILE A 26 -3.18 15.52 -0.49
C ILE A 26 -2.25 16.74 -0.43
N GLU A 27 -2.78 17.95 -0.23
CA GLU A 27 -1.96 19.16 -0.15
C GLU A 27 -1.14 19.14 1.14
N SER A 28 -1.78 18.85 2.28
CA SER A 28 -1.09 18.68 3.56
C SER A 28 -0.04 17.58 3.53
N LEU A 29 -0.35 16.42 2.92
CA LEU A 29 0.61 15.33 2.74
C LEU A 29 1.84 15.75 1.92
N SER A 30 1.70 16.67 0.96
CA SER A 30 2.80 17.12 0.10
C SER A 30 3.90 17.87 0.85
N HIS A 31 3.62 18.33 2.07
CA HIS A 31 4.56 19.03 2.96
C HIS A 31 5.16 18.11 4.03
N LEU A 32 4.81 16.81 4.05
CA LEU A 32 5.30 15.86 5.07
C LEU A 32 6.54 15.12 4.58
N GLY A 33 7.69 15.40 5.22
CA GLY A 33 8.97 14.81 4.86
C GLY A 33 9.56 15.45 3.60
N THR A 34 10.08 14.63 2.69
CA THR A 34 10.68 15.09 1.42
C THR A 34 10.13 14.29 0.21
N PRO A 35 8.81 14.32 -0.06
CA PRO A 35 8.26 13.60 -1.19
C PRO A 35 8.59 14.29 -2.52
N GLU A 36 8.54 13.50 -3.59
CA GLU A 36 8.37 14.03 -4.93
C GLU A 36 6.89 14.28 -5.21
N VAL A 37 6.55 15.49 -5.64
CA VAL A 37 5.17 15.93 -5.87
C VAL A 37 4.97 16.20 -7.35
N PHE A 38 4.08 15.42 -7.98
CA PHE A 38 3.71 15.56 -9.38
C PHE A 38 2.30 16.15 -9.48
N ARG A 39 2.18 17.36 -10.02
CA ARG A 39 0.92 18.07 -10.16
C ARG A 39 0.45 18.06 -11.61
N HIS A 40 -0.75 17.56 -11.84
CA HIS A 40 -1.50 17.65 -13.08
C HIS A 40 -2.78 18.46 -12.82
N PRO A 41 -3.36 19.18 -13.80
CA PRO A 41 -4.60 19.95 -13.60
C PRO A 41 -5.77 19.18 -12.98
N SER A 42 -5.80 17.85 -13.14
CA SER A 42 -6.86 16.96 -12.64
C SER A 42 -6.45 16.05 -11.50
N ALA A 43 -5.16 15.98 -11.13
CA ALA A 43 -4.66 15.05 -10.13
C ALA A 43 -3.32 15.47 -9.55
N THR A 44 -3.11 15.22 -8.25
CA THR A 44 -1.79 15.29 -7.62
C THR A 44 -1.37 13.89 -7.18
N ASN A 45 -0.14 13.52 -7.52
CA ASN A 45 0.51 12.29 -7.09
C ASN A 45 1.74 12.64 -6.25
N ILE A 46 1.88 11.98 -5.10
CA ILE A 46 2.97 12.19 -4.16
C ILE A 46 3.71 10.87 -4.00
N LEU A 47 5.03 10.89 -4.05
CA LEU A 47 5.87 9.71 -3.88
C LEU A 47 6.94 9.95 -2.81
N TRP A 48 7.02 9.06 -1.83
CA TRP A 48 8.15 8.94 -0.91
C TRP A 48 8.97 7.73 -1.35
N LYS A 49 10.13 7.98 -1.96
CA LYS A 49 11.00 6.95 -2.53
C LYS A 49 11.97 6.40 -1.50
N GLU A 50 12.37 5.14 -1.71
CA GLU A 50 13.39 4.45 -0.90
C GLU A 50 13.08 4.46 0.60
N GLU A 51 11.81 4.34 0.96
CA GLU A 51 11.34 4.27 2.33
C GLU A 51 11.34 2.83 2.85
N LEU A 52 11.20 2.71 4.17
CA LEU A 52 10.98 1.44 4.86
C LEU A 52 9.57 1.47 5.46
N VAL A 53 8.77 0.43 5.22
CA VAL A 53 7.39 0.34 5.73
C VAL A 53 7.05 -1.07 6.21
N LEU A 54 5.98 -1.20 7.02
CA LEU A 54 5.39 -2.50 7.41
C LEU A 54 6.41 -3.51 8.01
N GLY A 55 7.37 -3.03 8.81
CA GLY A 55 8.42 -3.86 9.37
C GLY A 55 9.63 -3.98 8.44
N SER A 56 10.13 -2.83 7.99
CA SER A 56 11.36 -2.67 7.21
C SER A 56 11.32 -3.27 5.80
N VAL A 57 10.16 -3.25 5.16
CA VAL A 57 10.01 -3.54 3.72
C VAL A 57 10.48 -2.31 2.92
N PRO A 58 11.52 -2.43 2.08
CA PRO A 58 11.95 -1.36 1.19
C PRO A 58 10.89 -1.09 0.12
N ALA A 59 10.42 0.15 0.01
CA ALA A 59 9.37 0.49 -0.93
C ALA A 59 9.37 1.98 -1.33
N THR A 60 8.70 2.26 -2.44
CA THR A 60 8.17 3.59 -2.72
C THR A 60 6.71 3.64 -2.25
N VAL A 61 6.39 4.63 -1.42
CA VAL A 61 5.01 4.90 -0.99
C VAL A 61 4.43 5.99 -1.86
N SER A 62 3.18 5.84 -2.29
CA SER A 62 2.48 6.89 -3.03
C SER A 62 1.07 7.17 -2.54
N ALA A 63 0.69 8.44 -2.64
CA ALA A 63 -0.66 8.94 -2.38
C ALA A 63 -1.15 9.71 -3.62
N MET A 64 -2.44 9.58 -3.94
CA MET A 64 -3.03 10.18 -5.13
C MET A 64 -4.37 10.83 -4.79
N THR A 65 -4.66 11.99 -5.37
CA THR A 65 -5.96 12.66 -5.17
C THR A 65 -7.15 11.73 -5.49
N ALA A 66 -7.03 10.94 -6.55
CA ALA A 66 -8.09 10.04 -7.00
C ALA A 66 -8.36 8.83 -6.06
N ALA A 67 -7.37 8.45 -5.23
CA ALA A 67 -7.51 7.33 -4.31
C ALA A 67 -8.18 7.72 -2.99
N GLY A 68 -8.18 9.02 -2.66
CA GLY A 68 -8.70 9.55 -1.41
C GLY A 68 -7.67 9.57 -0.27
N PRO A 69 -7.99 10.24 0.85
CA PRO A 69 -7.04 10.56 1.92
C PRO A 69 -6.72 9.38 2.86
N ASN A 70 -7.28 8.20 2.60
CA ASN A 70 -7.13 7.02 3.45
C ASN A 70 -6.49 5.85 2.70
N VAL A 71 -5.82 6.11 1.57
CA VAL A 71 -5.27 5.07 0.70
C VAL A 71 -3.84 5.43 0.34
N PHE A 72 -2.92 4.50 0.62
CA PHE A 72 -1.53 4.54 0.20
C PHE A 72 -1.22 3.31 -0.66
N TYR A 73 -0.62 3.53 -1.82
CA TYR A 73 -0.03 2.46 -2.61
C TYR A 73 1.42 2.28 -2.18
N VAL A 74 1.85 1.03 -2.12
CA VAL A 74 3.22 0.66 -1.77
C VAL A 74 3.76 -0.14 -2.94
N SER A 75 4.87 0.33 -3.50
CA SER A 75 5.59 -0.35 -4.57
C SER A 75 6.91 -0.87 -3.98
N PRO A 76 7.00 -2.18 -3.67
CA PRO A 76 8.22 -2.77 -3.13
C PRO A 76 9.41 -2.54 -4.05
N ALA A 77 10.59 -2.27 -3.49
CA ALA A 77 11.82 -2.14 -4.25
C ALA A 77 12.45 -3.52 -4.45
N MET A 78 11.80 -4.35 -5.27
CA MET A 78 12.22 -5.72 -5.56
C MET A 78 12.44 -5.90 -7.06
N GLU A 79 13.55 -6.54 -7.44
CA GLU A 79 13.79 -6.96 -8.82
C GLU A 79 13.29 -8.40 -8.95
N CYS A 80 12.25 -8.60 -9.77
CA CYS A 80 11.63 -9.91 -10.00
C CYS A 80 11.40 -10.11 -11.50
N GLU A 81 11.45 -11.36 -11.96
CA GLU A 81 11.25 -11.68 -13.38
C GLU A 81 9.76 -11.67 -13.77
N SER A 82 8.86 -11.80 -12.79
CA SER A 82 7.42 -11.79 -13.00
C SER A 82 6.64 -11.24 -11.81
N ALA A 83 5.40 -10.81 -12.04
CA ALA A 83 4.47 -10.38 -10.98
C ALA A 83 4.12 -11.53 -10.02
N HIS A 84 4.15 -12.78 -10.49
CA HIS A 84 3.89 -13.95 -9.65
C HIS A 84 5.03 -14.23 -8.66
N GLU A 85 6.27 -14.07 -9.09
CA GLU A 85 7.45 -14.15 -8.22
C GLU A 85 7.42 -13.02 -7.19
N GLU A 86 7.22 -11.78 -7.64
CA GLU A 86 7.11 -10.61 -6.76
C GLU A 86 5.98 -10.79 -5.73
N PHE A 87 4.81 -11.27 -6.17
CA PHE A 87 3.68 -11.54 -5.29
C PHE A 87 4.03 -12.59 -4.22
N SER A 88 4.71 -13.67 -4.61
CA SER A 88 5.05 -14.76 -3.70
C SER A 88 6.05 -14.28 -2.64
N LEU A 89 7.11 -13.57 -3.06
CA LEU A 89 8.10 -12.99 -2.16
C LEU A 89 7.47 -11.96 -1.21
N MET A 90 6.57 -11.12 -1.73
CA MET A 90 5.85 -10.14 -0.91
C MET A 90 4.87 -10.80 0.04
N LEU A 91 4.18 -11.87 -0.36
CA LEU A 91 3.29 -12.62 0.50
C LEU A 91 4.06 -13.23 1.67
N ASP A 92 5.20 -13.87 1.41
CA ASP A 92 6.05 -14.45 2.46
C ASP A 92 6.58 -13.36 3.40
N THR A 93 7.07 -12.26 2.83
CA THR A 93 7.56 -11.10 3.59
C THR A 93 6.46 -10.55 4.50
N LEU A 94 5.30 -10.21 3.95
CA LEU A 94 4.18 -9.66 4.72
C LEU A 94 3.65 -10.66 5.74
N THR A 95 3.59 -11.96 5.42
CA THR A 95 3.15 -13.00 6.36
C THR A 95 4.10 -13.10 7.55
N SER A 96 5.41 -12.98 7.32
CA SER A 96 6.40 -12.97 8.40
C SER A 96 6.31 -11.75 9.32
N ARG A 97 5.77 -10.62 8.82
CA ARG A 97 5.68 -9.35 9.56
C ARG A 97 4.32 -9.11 10.21
N LEU A 98 3.25 -9.45 9.50
CA LEU A 98 1.85 -9.16 9.84
C LEU A 98 1.11 -10.39 10.37
N GLY A 99 1.71 -11.58 10.28
CA GLY A 99 1.04 -12.87 10.54
C GLY A 99 0.24 -13.37 9.34
N SER A 100 -0.59 -14.39 9.53
CA SER A 100 -1.42 -14.93 8.44
C SER A 100 -2.48 -13.94 7.96
N PRO A 101 -2.77 -13.88 6.65
CA PRO A 101 -3.81 -13.03 6.11
C PRO A 101 -5.19 -13.46 6.65
N SER A 102 -6.08 -12.48 6.85
CA SER A 102 -7.46 -12.70 7.26
C SER A 102 -8.33 -13.26 6.12
N SER A 103 -7.91 -13.04 4.87
CA SER A 103 -8.59 -13.50 3.66
C SER A 103 -7.58 -13.79 2.56
N SER A 104 -7.83 -14.85 1.80
CA SER A 104 -7.10 -15.20 0.58
C SER A 104 -8.10 -15.73 -0.43
N VAL A 105 -8.23 -15.04 -1.56
CA VAL A 105 -9.15 -15.41 -2.65
C VAL A 105 -8.41 -15.39 -3.99
N VAL A 106 -8.97 -16.07 -4.98
CA VAL A 106 -8.53 -15.96 -6.37
C VAL A 106 -9.65 -15.30 -7.16
N GLU A 107 -9.37 -14.16 -7.75
CA GLU A 107 -10.33 -13.37 -8.52
C GLU A 107 -9.78 -13.12 -9.93
N GLY A 108 -10.56 -13.46 -10.96
CA GLY A 108 -10.12 -13.32 -12.35
C GLY A 108 -8.89 -14.17 -12.71
N GLY A 109 -8.57 -15.20 -11.93
CA GLY A 109 -7.35 -16.00 -12.08
C GLY A 109 -6.15 -15.49 -11.27
N TYR A 110 -6.26 -14.34 -10.61
CA TYR A 110 -5.18 -13.73 -9.85
C TYR A 110 -5.39 -13.82 -8.34
N PRO A 111 -4.32 -14.05 -7.55
CA PRO A 111 -4.42 -14.11 -6.10
C PRO A 111 -4.66 -12.72 -5.50
N TRP A 112 -5.50 -12.67 -4.48
CA TRP A 112 -5.74 -11.48 -3.66
C TRP A 112 -5.82 -11.86 -2.18
N VAL A 113 -4.89 -11.33 -1.39
CA VAL A 113 -4.81 -11.53 0.05
C VAL A 113 -5.04 -10.22 0.80
N LYS A 114 -5.62 -10.32 2.01
CA LYS A 114 -5.91 -9.17 2.88
C LYS A 114 -5.55 -9.48 4.33
N TRP A 115 -4.95 -8.51 5.00
CA TRP A 115 -4.83 -8.44 6.46
C TRP A 115 -5.72 -7.31 6.96
N LEU A 116 -6.62 -7.61 7.91
CA LEU A 116 -7.61 -6.65 8.40
C LEU A 116 -7.52 -6.51 9.92
N TRP A 117 -7.49 -5.26 10.38
CA TRP A 117 -7.54 -4.86 11.79
C TRP A 117 -8.57 -3.76 11.97
N GLY A 118 -9.83 -4.15 12.20
CA GLY A 118 -10.94 -3.20 12.27
C GLY A 118 -11.19 -2.54 10.91
N ASP A 119 -11.07 -1.22 10.83
CA ASP A 119 -11.24 -0.45 9.61
C ASP A 119 -9.93 -0.26 8.83
N VAL A 120 -8.78 -0.72 9.34
CA VAL A 120 -7.49 -0.64 8.68
C VAL A 120 -7.13 -1.98 8.05
N GLY A 121 -6.42 -1.95 6.93
CA GLY A 121 -5.96 -3.16 6.28
C GLY A 121 -4.80 -2.97 5.32
N VAL A 122 -4.22 -4.11 4.97
CA VAL A 122 -3.20 -4.25 3.94
C VAL A 122 -3.73 -5.26 2.93
N SER A 123 -3.63 -4.96 1.65
CA SER A 123 -4.01 -5.90 0.60
C SER A 123 -2.91 -6.05 -0.43
N LEU A 124 -2.61 -7.29 -0.78
CA LEU A 124 -1.66 -7.65 -1.82
C LEU A 124 -2.42 -8.44 -2.89
N ARG A 125 -2.29 -8.06 -4.16
CA ARG A 125 -2.87 -8.77 -5.29
C ARG A 125 -1.98 -8.72 -6.52
N ILE A 126 -2.19 -9.65 -7.44
CA ILE A 126 -1.80 -9.45 -8.84
C ILE A 126 -2.98 -8.79 -9.56
N GLY A 127 -2.70 -7.75 -10.33
CA GLY A 127 -3.64 -7.14 -11.26
C GLY A 127 -3.11 -7.23 -12.67
N GLU A 128 -4.02 -7.12 -13.64
CA GLU A 128 -3.68 -7.03 -15.06
C GLU A 128 -4.39 -5.82 -15.67
N ARG A 129 -3.67 -5.04 -16.47
CA ARG A 129 -4.28 -4.01 -17.33
C ARG A 129 -3.68 -4.02 -18.73
N PHE A 130 -2.36 -4.00 -18.80
CA PHE A 130 -1.58 -4.17 -20.03
C PHE A 130 -0.51 -5.25 -19.89
N THR A 131 -0.03 -5.43 -18.65
CA THR A 131 0.82 -6.51 -18.19
C THR A 131 0.40 -6.83 -16.75
N GLU A 132 0.81 -7.99 -16.25
CA GLU A 132 0.62 -8.35 -14.85
C GLU A 132 1.49 -7.47 -13.95
N TYR A 133 0.96 -7.06 -12.80
CA TYR A 133 1.71 -6.27 -11.83
C TYR A 133 1.23 -6.59 -10.41
N VAL A 134 2.14 -6.45 -9.44
CA VAL A 134 1.78 -6.52 -8.03
C VAL A 134 1.21 -5.19 -7.55
N SER A 135 0.09 -5.26 -6.86
CA SER A 135 -0.55 -4.13 -6.22
C SER A 135 -0.59 -4.38 -4.72
N LEU A 136 0.25 -3.65 -3.97
CA LEU A 136 0.19 -3.56 -2.52
C LEU A 136 -0.45 -2.23 -2.10
N LEU A 137 -1.48 -2.33 -1.27
CA LEU A 137 -2.29 -1.21 -0.80
C LEU A 137 -2.36 -1.25 0.73
N VAL A 138 -2.23 -0.08 1.35
CA VAL A 138 -2.56 0.13 2.77
C VAL A 138 -3.67 1.17 2.84
N ALA A 139 -4.75 0.86 3.53
CA ALA A 139 -5.90 1.77 3.58
C ALA A 139 -6.64 1.75 4.92
N LYS A 140 -7.49 2.76 5.13
CA LYS A 140 -8.43 2.85 6.24
C LYS A 140 -9.86 3.15 5.74
N GLY A 141 -10.84 2.42 6.26
CA GLY A 141 -12.27 2.54 5.93
C GLY A 141 -12.69 1.94 4.59
N ILE A 142 -11.76 1.63 3.68
CA ILE A 142 -12.05 1.17 2.31
C ILE A 142 -11.35 -0.17 2.06
N PHE A 143 -12.03 -1.29 2.32
CA PHE A 143 -11.60 -2.66 1.89
C PHE A 143 -12.68 -3.45 1.15
N HIS A 144 -13.86 -2.86 1.01
CA HIS A 144 -14.97 -3.33 0.18
C HIS A 144 -14.97 -2.58 -1.16
N VAL A 145 -13.89 -2.70 -1.93
CA VAL A 145 -13.96 -2.33 -3.35
C VAL A 145 -13.99 -3.65 -4.09
N GLU A 146 -15.21 -4.14 -4.38
CA GLU A 146 -15.38 -5.08 -5.49
C GLU A 146 -14.79 -4.38 -6.73
N PRO A 147 -13.91 -5.03 -7.51
CA PRO A 147 -13.51 -4.45 -8.78
C PRO A 147 -14.77 -4.30 -9.65
N GLU A 148 -14.99 -3.10 -10.18
CA GLU A 148 -15.96 -2.92 -11.25
C GLU A 148 -15.59 -3.88 -12.40
N ARG A 149 -16.56 -4.72 -12.77
CA ARG A 149 -16.47 -5.69 -13.86
C ARG A 149 -16.34 -5.03 -15.22
#